data_AF-A0A6B1DPM4-F1
#
_entry.id   AF-A0A6B1DPM4-F1
#
_cell.length_a   1.000
_cell.length_b   1.000
_cell.length_c   1.000
_cell.angle_alpha   90.00
_cell.angle_beta   90.00
_cell.angle_gamma   90.00
#
_symmetry.space_group_name_H-M   'P 1'
#
loop_
_entity.id
_entity.type
_entity.pdbx_description
1 polymer ?
#
loop_
_entity_poly.entity_id
_entity_poly.type
_entity_poly.pdbx_seq_one_letter_code
_entity_poly.pdbx_strand_id
1 'polypeptide(L)'
;MIRFLKVSAVATLLLVFVLVTMAIGQNQPVQFDWEQLQKQVDALETRVTDLEQTVLVMQKHFEALGKALLEPEETSPITTKPATVTGLITFTDGTHIVGEQLPPGTYQSTGSEIVPICVWQRLSGFSGSMTDVIASAITEGAAVVTIEDTDVGFASTGCGTWTQVEA
;
A
#
# COMPACT_ATOMS: atom_id res chain seq x y z
N MET A 1 80.95 5.29 -6.24
CA MET A 1 80.23 6.48 -6.75
C MET A 1 78.80 6.19 -7.18
N ILE A 2 78.51 5.21 -8.05
CA ILE A 2 77.15 4.88 -8.54
C ILE A 2 76.12 4.53 -7.43
N ARG A 3 76.55 3.86 -6.35
CA ARG A 3 75.67 3.54 -5.20
C ARG A 3 75.25 4.78 -4.39
N PHE A 4 76.14 5.76 -4.25
CA PHE A 4 75.84 7.02 -3.55
C PHE A 4 74.92 7.93 -4.37
N LEU A 5 75.09 7.99 -5.69
CA LEU A 5 74.14 8.68 -6.58
C LEU A 5 72.74 8.05 -6.55
N LYS A 6 72.63 6.72 -6.49
CA LYS A 6 71.34 6.01 -6.40
C LYS A 6 70.61 6.30 -5.08
N VAL A 7 71.33 6.33 -3.95
CA VAL A 7 70.74 6.64 -2.64
C VAL A 7 70.30 8.11 -2.57
N SER A 8 71.09 9.03 -3.14
CA SER A 8 70.74 10.45 -3.22
C SER A 8 69.51 10.71 -4.10
N ALA A 9 69.41 10.02 -5.24
CA ALA A 9 68.25 10.10 -6.14
C ALA A 9 66.97 9.51 -5.51
N VAL A 10 67.08 8.40 -4.78
CA VAL A 10 65.94 7.81 -4.05
C VAL A 10 65.50 8.71 -2.90
N ALA A 11 66.43 9.31 -2.16
CA ALA A 11 66.13 10.24 -1.07
C ALA A 11 65.45 11.52 -1.58
N THR A 12 65.89 12.06 -2.73
CA THR A 12 65.23 13.21 -3.36
C THR A 12 63.86 12.84 -3.92
N LEU A 13 63.69 11.67 -4.54
CA LEU A 13 62.38 11.20 -4.99
C LEU A 13 61.40 10.98 -3.82
N LEU A 14 61.86 10.42 -2.70
CA LEU A 14 61.04 10.26 -1.49
C LEU A 14 60.68 11.61 -0.86
N LEU A 15 61.64 12.55 -0.80
CA LEU A 15 61.38 13.89 -0.30
C LEU A 15 60.39 14.65 -1.20
N VAL A 16 60.54 14.55 -2.52
CA VAL A 16 59.60 15.13 -3.49
C VAL A 16 58.25 14.45 -3.40
N PHE A 17 58.16 13.13 -3.20
CA PHE A 17 56.89 12.43 -2.98
C PHE A 17 56.21 12.92 -1.70
N VAL A 18 56.93 13.02 -0.58
CA VAL A 18 56.40 13.55 0.69
C VAL A 18 55.94 15.00 0.52
N LEU A 19 56.74 15.85 -0.13
CA LEU A 19 56.39 17.25 -0.40
C LEU A 19 55.21 17.39 -1.37
N VAL A 20 55.10 16.52 -2.38
CA VAL A 20 53.98 16.45 -3.31
C VAL A 20 52.72 15.96 -2.57
N THR A 21 52.81 14.98 -1.66
CA THR A 21 51.67 14.58 -0.81
C THR A 21 51.26 15.65 0.19
N MET A 22 52.19 16.50 0.65
CA MET A 22 51.88 17.65 1.52
C MET A 22 51.33 18.85 0.73
N ALA A 23 51.70 19.03 -0.54
CA ALA A 23 51.27 20.13 -1.40
C ALA A 23 49.96 19.83 -2.16
N ILE A 24 49.67 18.57 -2.47
CA ILE A 24 48.33 18.14 -2.93
C ILE A 24 47.42 18.11 -1.70
N GLY A 25 46.97 19.28 -1.26
CA GLY A 25 45.92 19.46 -0.25
C GLY A 25 44.54 18.99 -0.73
N GLN A 26 44.46 17.77 -1.26
CA GLN A 26 43.24 17.09 -1.70
C GLN A 26 43.34 15.60 -1.32
N ASN A 27 43.63 15.33 -0.05
CA ASN A 27 43.10 14.13 0.61
C ASN A 27 42.06 14.59 1.63
N GLN A 28 41.02 15.27 1.15
CA GLN A 28 39.78 15.30 1.90
C GLN A 28 39.28 13.86 1.87
N PRO A 29 39.24 13.13 3.00
CA PRO A 29 38.49 11.87 3.01
C PRO A 29 37.10 12.23 2.52
N VAL A 30 36.57 11.47 1.56
CA VAL A 30 35.15 11.57 1.19
C VAL A 30 34.42 11.52 2.53
N GLN A 31 33.81 12.65 2.93
CA GLN A 31 33.24 12.81 4.26
C GLN A 31 31.96 11.98 4.29
N PHE A 32 32.16 10.67 4.44
CA PHE A 32 31.11 9.71 4.61
C PHE A 32 30.52 10.00 5.99
N ASP A 33 29.29 10.52 5.98
CA ASP A 33 28.58 10.90 7.19
C ASP A 33 28.12 9.62 7.91
N TRP A 34 29.05 9.04 8.66
CA TRP A 34 28.82 7.82 9.44
C TRP A 34 27.73 8.02 10.48
N GLU A 35 27.55 9.24 10.99
CA GLU A 35 26.51 9.56 11.96
C GLU A 35 25.13 9.55 11.30
N GLN A 36 25.00 10.16 10.11
CA GLN A 36 23.76 10.11 9.33
C GLN A 36 23.39 8.68 8.95
N LEU A 37 24.37 7.86 8.54
CA LEU A 37 24.11 6.49 8.14
C LEU A 37 23.80 5.57 9.31
N GLN A 38 24.47 5.77 10.46
CA GLN A 38 24.12 5.04 11.68
C GLN A 38 22.68 5.34 12.09
N LYS A 39 22.27 6.61 12.02
CA LYS A 39 20.89 7.03 12.30
C LYS A 39 19.87 6.38 11.34
N GLN A 40 20.23 6.18 10.08
CA GLN A 40 19.39 5.47 9.12
C GLN A 40 19.28 3.98 9.42
N VAL A 41 20.38 3.34 9.83
CA VAL A 41 20.40 1.93 10.25
C VAL A 41 19.53 1.72 11.49
N ASP A 42 19.69 2.55 12.53
CA ASP A 42 18.90 2.46 13.76
C ASP A 42 17.40 2.70 13.49
N ALA A 43 17.08 3.64 12.61
CA ALA A 43 15.71 3.89 12.17
C ALA A 43 15.13 2.70 11.38
N LEU A 44 15.95 2.04 10.57
CA LEU A 44 15.52 0.86 9.82
C LEU A 44 15.33 -0.35 10.73
N GLU A 45 16.20 -0.56 11.71
CA GLU A 45 16.08 -1.62 12.72
C GLU A 45 14.81 -1.45 13.57
N THR A 46 14.49 -0.19 13.92
CA THR A 46 13.23 0.15 14.59
C THR A 46 12.02 -0.24 13.72
N ARG A 47 12.05 0.09 12.42
CA ARG A 47 10.98 -0.28 11.48
C ARG A 47 10.86 -1.78 11.27
N VAL A 48 11.99 -2.51 11.25
CA VAL A 48 11.99 -3.97 11.17
C VAL A 48 11.31 -4.56 12.40
N THR A 49 11.63 -4.05 13.59
CA THR A 49 10.99 -4.49 14.84
C THR A 49 9.49 -4.23 14.84
N ASP A 50 9.05 -3.06 14.35
CA ASP A 50 7.63 -2.71 14.23
C ASP A 50 6.86 -3.62 13.25
N LEU A 51 7.51 -3.96 12.12
CA LEU A 51 6.96 -4.91 11.16
C LEU A 51 6.85 -6.32 11.76
N GLU A 52 7.85 -6.77 12.52
CA GLU A 52 7.79 -8.06 13.21
C GLU A 52 6.63 -8.10 14.22
N GLN A 53 6.42 -7.01 14.98
CA GLN A 53 5.26 -6.91 15.88
C GLN A 53 3.94 -6.94 15.10
N THR A 54 3.87 -6.27 13.95
CA THR A 54 2.68 -6.27 13.08
C THR A 54 2.37 -7.68 12.56
N VAL A 55 3.39 -8.43 12.15
CA VAL A 55 3.24 -9.83 11.72
C VAL A 55 2.71 -10.70 12.86
N LEU A 56 3.21 -10.53 14.08
CA LEU A 56 2.72 -11.27 15.26
C LEU A 56 1.25 -10.96 15.56
N VAL A 57 0.84 -9.68 15.47
CA VAL A 57 -0.55 -9.27 15.66
C VAL A 57 -1.44 -9.92 14.60
N MET A 58 -1.01 -9.90 13.34
CA MET A 58 -1.77 -10.48 12.23
C MET A 58 -1.90 -12.01 12.37
N GLN A 59 -0.84 -12.70 12.79
CA GLN A 59 -0.88 -14.13 13.04
C GLN A 59 -1.85 -14.47 14.19
N LYS A 60 -1.78 -13.75 15.31
CA LYS A 60 -2.70 -13.94 16.44
C LYS A 60 -4.16 -13.70 16.02
N HIS A 61 -4.39 -12.73 15.15
CA HIS A 61 -5.72 -12.47 14.60
C HIS A 61 -6.20 -13.65 13.75
N PHE A 62 -5.35 -14.18 12.88
CA PHE A 62 -5.69 -15.37 12.07
C PHE A 62 -5.99 -16.60 12.93
N GLU A 63 -5.23 -16.84 14.00
CA GLU A 63 -5.52 -17.92 14.96
C GLU A 63 -6.87 -17.72 15.67
N ALA A 64 -7.21 -16.49 16.06
CA ALA A 64 -8.51 -16.17 16.66
C ALA A 64 -9.66 -16.38 15.68
N LEU A 65 -9.49 -15.98 14.42
CA LEU A 65 -10.46 -16.24 13.35
C LEU A 65 -10.60 -17.74 13.07
N GLY A 66 -9.49 -18.48 13.02
CA GLY A 66 -9.50 -19.94 12.86
C GLY A 66 -10.25 -20.63 13.99
N LYS A 67 -10.08 -20.17 15.23
CA LYS A 67 -10.84 -20.68 16.38
C LYS A 67 -12.34 -20.34 16.28
N ALA A 68 -12.68 -19.13 15.83
CA ALA A 68 -14.07 -18.72 15.63
C ALA A 68 -14.78 -19.52 14.52
N LEU A 69 -14.05 -19.94 13.49
CA LEU A 69 -14.55 -20.83 12.42
C LEU A 69 -14.75 -22.28 12.89
N LEU A 70 -14.15 -22.69 14.01
CA LEU A 70 -14.31 -24.01 14.62
C LEU A 70 -15.41 -24.05 15.69
N GLU A 71 -15.91 -22.89 16.13
CA GLU A 71 -17.15 -22.80 16.89
C GLU A 71 -18.30 -23.20 15.93
N PRO A 72 -19.22 -24.10 16.33
CA PRO A 72 -20.35 -24.44 15.47
C PRO A 72 -21.04 -23.13 15.07
N GLU A 73 -21.30 -22.94 13.77
CA GLU A 73 -22.19 -21.87 13.34
C GLU A 73 -23.45 -21.98 14.19
N GLU A 74 -23.60 -21.09 15.17
CA GLU A 74 -24.93 -20.73 15.63
C GLU A 74 -25.56 -20.10 14.41
N THR A 75 -26.17 -20.97 13.59
CA THR A 75 -27.10 -20.65 12.54
C THR A 75 -28.22 -19.88 13.19
N SER A 76 -27.97 -18.60 13.45
CA SER A 76 -29.01 -17.62 13.54
C SER A 76 -29.67 -17.64 12.16
N PRO A 77 -30.96 -18.03 12.06
CA PRO A 77 -31.61 -18.03 10.77
C PRO A 77 -31.62 -16.58 10.28
N ILE A 78 -30.81 -16.29 9.25
CA ILE A 78 -30.94 -15.06 8.48
C ILE A 78 -32.25 -15.21 7.70
N THR A 79 -33.35 -14.93 8.39
CA THR A 79 -34.65 -14.74 7.76
C THR A 79 -34.60 -13.35 7.15
N THR A 80 -34.09 -13.24 5.93
CA THR A 80 -34.28 -12.05 5.09
C THR A 80 -35.76 -11.95 4.75
N LYS A 81 -36.51 -11.32 5.66
CA LYS A 81 -37.77 -10.67 5.32
C LYS A 81 -37.41 -9.53 4.36
N PRO A 82 -38.03 -9.43 3.17
CA PRO A 82 -37.95 -8.22 2.38
C PRO A 82 -38.56 -7.08 3.21
N ALA A 83 -37.70 -6.30 3.86
CA ALA A 83 -38.09 -4.99 4.34
C ALA A 83 -38.16 -4.13 3.09
N THR A 84 -39.38 -3.86 2.61
CA THR A 84 -39.62 -2.70 1.77
C THR A 84 -39.24 -1.47 2.61
N VAL A 85 -37.98 -1.07 2.49
CA VAL A 85 -37.48 0.17 3.08
C VAL A 85 -37.71 1.23 2.02
N THR A 86 -38.77 2.01 2.18
CA THR A 86 -38.89 3.31 1.52
C THR A 86 -37.87 4.23 2.20
N GLY A 87 -36.62 4.13 1.77
CA GLY A 87 -35.48 4.86 2.28
C GLY A 87 -34.35 4.81 1.26
N LEU A 88 -33.54 5.85 1.24
CA LEU A 88 -32.41 6.01 0.33
C LEU A 88 -31.48 4.78 0.46
N ILE A 89 -31.29 4.03 -0.62
CA ILE A 89 -30.40 2.85 -0.61
C ILE A 89 -28.96 3.35 -0.44
N THR A 90 -28.29 2.88 0.62
CA THR A 90 -26.90 3.24 0.91
C THR A 90 -26.07 2.01 1.22
N PHE A 91 -24.79 2.05 0.84
CA PHE A 91 -23.81 0.98 1.12
C PHE A 91 -22.39 1.56 1.17
N THR A 92 -21.43 0.82 1.71
CA THR A 92 -20.02 1.26 1.80
C THR A 92 -19.11 0.39 0.92
N ASP A 93 -17.81 0.69 0.94
CA ASP A 93 -16.80 -0.13 0.29
C ASP A 93 -16.91 -1.63 0.60
N GLY A 94 -16.49 -2.44 -0.37
CA GLY A 94 -16.66 -3.89 -0.37
C GLY A 94 -17.07 -4.40 -1.75
N THR A 95 -17.43 -5.68 -1.82
CA THR A 95 -17.99 -6.31 -3.02
C THR A 95 -19.44 -6.68 -2.74
N HIS A 96 -20.35 -6.25 -3.62
CA HIS A 96 -21.80 -6.39 -3.48
C HIS A 96 -22.36 -7.16 -4.68
N ILE A 97 -23.28 -8.08 -4.43
CA ILE A 97 -24.02 -8.83 -5.45
C ILE A 97 -25.19 -7.99 -5.93
N VAL A 98 -25.20 -7.68 -7.23
CA VAL A 98 -26.24 -6.87 -7.84
C VAL A 98 -27.53 -7.69 -7.96
N GLY A 99 -28.66 -7.08 -7.66
CA GLY A 99 -29.99 -7.73 -7.63
C GLY A 99 -30.33 -8.45 -6.33
N GLU A 100 -29.34 -8.85 -5.52
CA GLU A 100 -29.56 -9.46 -4.20
C GLU A 100 -29.29 -8.47 -3.05
N GLN A 101 -28.08 -7.91 -3.03
CA GLN A 101 -27.62 -7.00 -1.98
C GLN A 101 -27.75 -5.54 -2.41
N LEU A 102 -27.57 -5.31 -3.71
CA LEU A 102 -27.54 -3.99 -4.30
C LEU A 102 -28.48 -3.94 -5.51
N PRO A 103 -29.63 -3.26 -5.44
CA PRO A 103 -30.48 -3.11 -6.61
C PRO A 103 -29.75 -2.32 -7.71
N PRO A 104 -30.07 -2.56 -9.01
CA PRO A 104 -29.58 -1.72 -10.09
C PRO A 104 -30.01 -0.26 -9.93
N GLY A 105 -29.20 0.66 -10.42
CA GLY A 105 -29.48 2.09 -10.32
C GLY A 105 -28.24 2.96 -10.43
N THR A 106 -28.44 4.27 -10.29
CA THR A 106 -27.33 5.22 -10.24
C THR A 106 -27.00 5.57 -8.80
N TYR A 107 -25.72 5.53 -8.48
CA TYR A 107 -25.21 5.75 -7.13
C TYR A 107 -24.13 6.83 -7.14
N GLN A 108 -24.13 7.68 -6.12
CA GLN A 108 -23.09 8.66 -5.86
C GLN A 108 -22.32 8.27 -4.59
N SER A 109 -20.99 8.28 -4.67
CA SER A 109 -20.11 8.09 -3.52
C SER A 109 -19.75 9.41 -2.87
N THR A 110 -19.47 9.38 -1.56
CA THR A 110 -18.94 10.56 -0.85
C THR A 110 -17.45 10.79 -1.13
N GLY A 111 -16.73 9.76 -1.58
CA GLY A 111 -15.28 9.70 -1.47
C GLY A 111 -14.85 9.47 -0.01
N SER A 112 -13.54 9.35 0.22
CA SER A 112 -12.94 9.23 1.54
C SER A 112 -12.00 10.40 1.84
N GLU A 113 -12.10 10.95 3.06
CA GLU A 113 -11.16 11.98 3.53
C GLU A 113 -9.80 11.37 3.91
N ILE A 114 -9.78 10.07 4.24
CA ILE A 114 -8.57 9.34 4.66
C ILE A 114 -7.81 8.80 3.44
N VAL A 115 -8.56 8.33 2.43
CA VAL A 115 -8.03 7.76 1.19
C VAL A 115 -8.48 8.65 0.04
N PRO A 116 -7.61 9.46 -0.57
CA PRO A 116 -8.03 10.45 -1.58
C PRO A 116 -8.46 9.82 -2.92
N ILE A 117 -8.29 8.50 -3.06
CA ILE A 117 -8.59 7.73 -4.26
C ILE A 117 -9.81 6.83 -4.02
N CYS A 118 -10.81 6.95 -4.89
CA CYS A 118 -11.93 6.02 -4.98
C CYS A 118 -11.70 5.11 -6.19
N VAL A 119 -11.62 3.81 -5.94
CA VAL A 119 -11.50 2.78 -6.97
C VAL A 119 -12.79 2.00 -7.00
N TRP A 120 -13.39 1.83 -8.17
CA TRP A 120 -14.61 1.04 -8.32
C TRP A 120 -14.60 0.19 -9.59
N GLN A 121 -15.35 -0.90 -9.56
CA GLN A 121 -15.51 -1.85 -10.66
C GLN A 121 -16.96 -2.36 -10.73
N ARG A 122 -17.51 -2.41 -11.95
CA ARG A 122 -18.69 -3.19 -12.30
C ARG A 122 -18.26 -4.54 -12.85
N LEU A 123 -18.89 -5.62 -12.41
CA LEU A 123 -18.43 -6.98 -12.61
C LEU A 123 -19.49 -7.85 -13.28
N SER A 124 -19.08 -8.69 -14.23
CA SER A 124 -19.89 -9.77 -14.83
C SER A 124 -19.66 -11.13 -14.15
N GLY A 125 -18.79 -11.20 -13.15
CA GLY A 125 -18.47 -12.42 -12.41
C GLY A 125 -17.52 -12.16 -11.24
N PHE A 126 -17.29 -13.19 -10.41
CA PHE A 126 -16.45 -13.13 -9.22
C PHE A 126 -15.23 -14.05 -9.28
N SER A 127 -14.77 -14.43 -10.49
CA SER A 127 -13.61 -15.32 -10.63
C SER A 127 -12.28 -14.63 -10.29
N GLY A 128 -12.28 -13.30 -10.18
CA GLY A 128 -11.08 -12.47 -10.06
C GLY A 128 -10.34 -12.23 -11.37
N SER A 129 -10.87 -12.74 -12.49
CA SER A 129 -10.33 -12.50 -13.83
C SER A 129 -10.58 -11.08 -14.32
N MET A 130 -9.65 -10.52 -15.09
CA MET A 130 -9.87 -9.24 -15.79
C MET A 130 -11.02 -9.31 -16.80
N THR A 131 -11.37 -10.52 -17.28
CA THR A 131 -12.53 -10.71 -18.16
C THR A 131 -13.85 -10.49 -17.46
N ASP A 132 -13.88 -10.51 -16.13
CA ASP A 132 -15.09 -10.28 -15.35
C ASP A 132 -15.34 -8.78 -15.13
N VAL A 133 -14.42 -7.90 -15.53
CA VAL A 133 -14.56 -6.45 -15.33
C VAL A 133 -15.30 -5.84 -16.51
N ILE A 134 -16.52 -5.36 -16.27
CA ILE A 134 -17.36 -4.67 -17.27
C ILE A 134 -16.86 -3.23 -17.44
N ALA A 135 -16.67 -2.54 -16.32
CA ALA A 135 -16.19 -1.17 -16.28
C ALA A 135 -15.44 -0.92 -14.97
N SER A 136 -14.48 -0.01 -14.99
CA SER A 136 -13.75 0.40 -13.79
C SER A 136 -13.21 1.80 -13.95
N ALA A 137 -13.08 2.52 -12.84
CA ALA A 137 -12.34 3.78 -12.82
C ALA A 137 -11.65 4.02 -11.48
N ILE A 138 -10.71 4.95 -11.51
CA ILE A 138 -10.07 5.55 -10.34
C ILE A 138 -10.41 7.03 -10.40
N THR A 139 -11.04 7.55 -9.34
CA THR A 139 -11.43 8.96 -9.25
C THR A 139 -10.81 9.59 -8.00
N GLU A 140 -10.49 10.88 -8.11
CA GLU A 140 -10.13 11.69 -6.95
C GLU A 140 -11.43 12.14 -6.27
N GLY A 141 -11.67 11.65 -5.04
CA GLY A 141 -12.89 11.93 -4.29
C GLY A 141 -14.14 11.17 -4.79
N ALA A 142 -15.28 11.88 -4.85
CA ALA A 142 -16.59 11.31 -5.15
C ALA A 142 -16.71 10.78 -6.59
N ALA A 143 -17.49 9.72 -6.77
CA ALA A 143 -17.81 9.12 -8.05
C ALA A 143 -19.32 8.98 -8.23
N VAL A 144 -19.79 8.99 -9.48
CA VAL A 144 -21.16 8.63 -9.84
C VAL A 144 -21.12 7.46 -10.80
N VAL A 145 -21.84 6.39 -10.48
CA VAL A 145 -21.83 5.15 -11.26
C VAL A 145 -23.25 4.64 -11.46
N THR A 146 -23.58 4.33 -12.71
CA THR A 146 -24.79 3.56 -13.06
C THR A 146 -24.44 2.08 -13.09
N ILE A 147 -25.07 1.33 -12.19
CA ILE A 147 -25.00 -0.13 -12.06
C ILE A 147 -26.20 -0.70 -12.80
N GLU A 148 -25.93 -1.49 -13.83
CA GLU A 148 -26.97 -2.05 -14.70
C GLU A 148 -27.54 -3.34 -14.11
N ASP A 149 -28.74 -3.73 -14.54
CA ASP A 149 -29.38 -4.99 -14.14
C ASP A 149 -28.63 -6.25 -14.63
N THR A 150 -27.79 -6.09 -15.65
CA THR A 150 -26.91 -7.13 -16.20
C THR A 150 -25.60 -7.29 -15.44
N ASP A 151 -25.27 -6.37 -14.52
CA ASP A 151 -24.12 -6.53 -13.66
C ASP A 151 -24.37 -7.66 -12.67
N VAL A 152 -23.35 -8.47 -12.43
CA VAL A 152 -23.37 -9.53 -11.41
C VAL A 152 -22.85 -8.99 -10.08
N GLY A 153 -21.92 -8.03 -10.12
CA GLY A 153 -21.35 -7.45 -8.91
C GLY A 153 -20.86 -6.03 -9.07
N PHE A 154 -20.72 -5.35 -7.94
CA PHE A 154 -20.08 -4.06 -7.83
C PHE A 154 -19.05 -4.09 -6.70
N ALA A 155 -17.83 -3.64 -6.98
CA ALA A 155 -16.76 -3.58 -6.00
C ALA A 155 -16.24 -2.14 -5.89
N SER A 156 -16.01 -1.67 -4.66
CA SER A 156 -15.35 -0.38 -4.43
C SER A 156 -14.40 -0.39 -3.23
N THR A 157 -13.42 0.51 -3.27
CA THR A 157 -12.46 0.74 -2.19
C THR A 157 -12.05 2.20 -2.14
N GLY A 158 -12.07 2.80 -0.96
CA GLY A 158 -11.74 4.21 -0.74
C GLY A 158 -12.84 5.17 -1.20
N CYS A 159 -14.05 4.68 -1.49
CA CYS A 159 -15.14 5.50 -2.02
C CYS A 159 -16.08 6.03 -0.94
N GLY A 160 -15.93 5.60 0.31
CA GLY A 160 -16.79 6.03 1.41
C GLY A 160 -18.19 5.41 1.29
N THR A 161 -19.23 6.24 1.46
CA THR A 161 -20.62 5.80 1.38
C THR A 161 -21.19 6.06 -0.01
N TRP A 162 -21.73 5.03 -0.63
CA TRP A 162 -22.55 5.13 -1.83
C TRP A 162 -24.01 5.34 -1.46
N THR A 163 -24.66 6.22 -2.20
CA THR A 163 -26.06 6.59 -2.01
C THR A 163 -26.76 6.59 -3.35
N GLN A 164 -27.89 5.89 -3.46
CA GLN A 164 -28.68 5.90 -4.69
C GLN A 164 -29.19 7.31 -4.96
N VAL A 165 -28.98 7.79 -6.17
CA VAL A 165 -29.55 9.06 -6.63
C VAL A 165 -30.78 8.72 -7.48
N GLU A 166 -31.90 9.39 -7.20
CA GLU A 166 -33.07 9.29 -8.08
C GLU A 166 -32.71 9.92 -9.44
N ALA A 167 -33.10 9.25 -10.52
CA ALA A 167 -32.90 9.71 -11.89
C ALA A 167 -33.86 10.86 -12.26
#